data_AF-A0A961GSN3-F1
#
_entry.id   AF-A0A961GSN3-F1
#
_cell.length_a   1.000
_cell.length_b   1.000
_cell.length_c   1.000
_cell.angle_alpha   90.00
_cell.angle_beta   90.00
_cell.angle_gamma   90.00
#
_symmetry.space_group_name_H-M   'P 1'
#
loop_
_entity.id
_entity.type
_entity.pdbx_description
1 polymer ?
#
loop_
_entity_poly.entity_id
_entity_poly.type
_entity_poly.pdbx_seq_one_letter_code
_entity_poly.pdbx_strand_id
1 'polypeptide(L)'
;MGPTDGTKITPTQAESLTALSEPWLSCDDCFEQIDLYVDSLVHDHPHLDEPLRVHLARCPACMEEAESLISLVAGEDRSDEVDLLAAFRADVGSVGG
;
A
#
# COMPACT_ATOMS: atom_id res chain seq x y z
N MET A 1 -2.19 5.67 32.73
CA MET A 1 -1.93 6.26 31.39
C MET A 1 -0.50 6.74 31.35
N GLY A 2 0.32 6.23 30.41
CA GLY A 2 1.67 6.75 30.18
C GLY A 2 1.65 8.15 29.54
N PRO A 3 2.76 8.90 29.56
CA PRO A 3 2.83 10.17 28.87
C PRO A 3 2.67 9.92 27.37
N THR A 4 1.64 10.50 26.76
CA THR A 4 1.55 10.59 25.31
C THR A 4 2.70 11.47 24.85
N ASP A 5 3.71 10.85 24.24
CA ASP A 5 4.74 11.57 23.50
C ASP A 5 4.05 12.26 22.33
N GLY A 6 3.68 13.53 22.55
CA GLY A 6 2.91 14.33 21.61
C GLY A 6 3.79 14.75 20.46
N THR A 7 4.10 13.83 19.56
CA THR A 7 4.77 14.15 18.29
C THR A 7 3.94 15.22 17.59
N LYS A 8 4.53 16.41 17.41
CA LYS A 8 3.87 17.51 16.72
C LYS A 8 3.82 17.21 15.23
N ILE A 9 2.62 17.02 14.70
CA ILE A 9 2.39 16.85 13.27
C ILE A 9 2.65 18.18 12.56
N THR A 10 3.47 18.16 11.51
CA THR A 10 3.74 19.33 10.66
C THR A 10 2.52 19.67 9.79
N PRO A 11 2.41 20.91 9.27
CA PRO A 11 1.31 21.28 8.37
C PRO A 11 1.18 20.33 7.17
N THR A 12 2.29 19.99 6.52
CA THR A 12 2.32 19.05 5.37
C THR A 12 1.80 17.66 5.74
N GLN A 13 2.14 17.16 6.92
CA GLN A 13 1.61 15.87 7.39
C GLN A 13 0.11 15.95 7.70
N ALA A 14 -0.36 17.07 8.27
CA ALA A 14 -1.79 17.28 8.50
C ALA A 14 -2.57 17.38 7.18
N GLU A 15 -2.03 18.06 6.18
CA GLU A 15 -2.59 18.14 4.83
C GLU A 15 -2.64 16.76 4.14
N SER A 16 -1.63 15.92 4.34
CA SER A 16 -1.63 14.56 3.79
C SER A 16 -2.75 13.69 4.37
N LEU A 17 -3.18 13.92 5.62
CA LEU A 17 -4.27 13.18 6.26
C LEU A 17 -5.66 13.60 5.76
N THR A 18 -5.78 14.80 5.20
CA THR A 18 -7.04 15.34 4.65
C THR A 18 -7.04 15.41 3.12
N ALA A 19 -5.95 14.99 2.48
CA ALA A 19 -5.82 14.97 1.03
C ALA A 19 -6.85 13.99 0.43
N LEU A 20 -7.62 14.48 -0.53
CA LEU A 20 -8.51 13.63 -1.30
C LEU A 20 -7.65 12.68 -2.14
N SER A 21 -7.92 11.38 -2.00
CA SER A 21 -7.35 10.34 -2.85
C SER A 21 -8.27 10.23 -4.05
N GLU A 22 -8.00 10.98 -5.12
CA GLU A 22 -8.76 10.88 -6.36
C GLU A 22 -7.92 10.14 -7.41
N PRO A 23 -8.47 9.10 -8.09
CA PRO A 23 -9.82 8.55 -7.91
C PRO A 23 -10.03 7.87 -6.55
N TRP A 24 -11.21 8.09 -5.96
CA TRP A 24 -11.54 7.60 -4.62
C TRP A 24 -11.80 6.10 -4.61
N LEU A 25 -11.23 5.44 -3.61
CA LEU A 25 -11.46 4.05 -3.29
C LEU A 25 -11.64 3.90 -1.78
N SER A 26 -12.63 3.12 -1.35
CA SER A 26 -12.84 2.85 0.07
C SER A 26 -11.82 1.82 0.58
N CYS A 27 -11.61 1.76 1.90
CA CYS A 27 -10.78 0.70 2.49
C CYS A 27 -11.36 -0.70 2.26
N ASP A 28 -12.69 -0.82 2.19
CA ASP A 28 -13.37 -2.11 1.97
C ASP A 28 -13.11 -2.63 0.55
N ASP A 29 -13.32 -1.76 -0.45
CA ASP A 29 -13.01 -2.07 -1.86
C ASP A 29 -11.51 -2.28 -2.09
N CYS A 30 -10.66 -1.63 -1.28
CA CYS A 30 -9.21 -1.84 -1.30
C CYS A 30 -8.86 -3.28 -0.89
N PHE A 31 -9.49 -3.83 0.16
CA PHE A 31 -9.22 -5.19 0.61
C PHE A 31 -9.62 -6.23 -0.44
N GLU A 32 -10.74 -6.04 -1.12
CA GLU A 32 -11.15 -6.95 -2.19
C GLU A 32 -10.19 -6.92 -3.40
N GLN A 33 -9.69 -5.74 -3.77
CA GLN A 33 -8.78 -5.61 -4.91
C GLN A 33 -7.34 -6.00 -4.58
N ILE A 34 -6.90 -5.80 -3.34
CA ILE A 34 -5.51 -6.12 -2.96
C ILE A 34 -5.26 -7.62 -2.91
N ASP A 35 -6.25 -8.41 -2.49
CA ASP A 35 -6.18 -9.86 -2.54
C ASP A 35 -6.01 -10.36 -3.98
N LEU A 36 -6.78 -9.80 -4.93
CA LEU A 36 -6.69 -10.12 -6.35
C LEU A 36 -5.34 -9.70 -6.95
N TYR A 37 -4.84 -8.54 -6.55
CA TYR A 37 -3.54 -8.04 -6.99
C TYR A 37 -2.39 -8.93 -6.49
N VAL A 38 -2.41 -9.31 -5.20
CA VAL A 38 -1.37 -10.18 -4.62
C VAL A 38 -1.42 -11.58 -5.24
N ASP A 39 -2.61 -12.13 -5.51
CA ASP A 39 -2.75 -13.40 -6.24
C ASP A 39 -2.13 -13.32 -7.64
N SER A 40 -2.40 -12.22 -8.37
CA SER A 40 -1.85 -12.03 -9.71
C SER A 40 -0.34 -11.75 -9.71
N LEU A 41 0.25 -11.16 -8.66
CA LEU A 41 1.70 -11.00 -8.51
C LEU A 41 2.46 -12.33 -8.57
N VAL A 42 1.87 -13.40 -8.07
CA VAL A 42 2.46 -14.74 -8.09
C VAL A 42 2.33 -15.41 -9.46
N HIS A 43 1.38 -14.96 -10.29
CA HIS A 43 1.00 -15.64 -11.53
C HIS A 43 1.40 -14.92 -12.82
N ASP A 44 1.34 -13.58 -12.92
CA ASP A 44 1.49 -12.88 -14.22
C ASP A 44 1.97 -11.40 -14.16
N HIS A 45 2.55 -10.92 -13.04
CA HIS A 45 3.00 -9.51 -12.87
C HIS A 45 1.95 -8.45 -13.28
N PRO A 46 0.84 -8.33 -12.54
CA PRO A 46 -0.20 -7.32 -12.75
C PRO A 46 0.31 -5.90 -12.46
N HIS A 47 -0.30 -4.93 -13.12
CA HIS A 47 -0.23 -3.53 -12.70
C HIS A 47 -1.39 -3.22 -11.75
N LEU A 48 -1.17 -2.37 -10.75
CA LEU A 48 -2.22 -1.85 -9.90
C LEU A 48 -3.16 -0.94 -10.70
N ASP A 49 -4.45 -1.17 -10.55
CA ASP A 49 -5.46 -0.22 -10.99
C ASP A 49 -5.24 1.15 -10.33
N GLU A 50 -5.50 2.22 -11.09
CA GLU A 50 -5.26 3.61 -10.65
C GLU A 50 -5.85 3.95 -9.27
N PRO A 51 -7.12 3.61 -8.96
CA PRO A 51 -7.70 3.94 -7.65
C PRO A 51 -7.02 3.19 -6.49
N LEU A 52 -6.66 1.93 -6.69
CA LEU A 52 -5.95 1.13 -5.69
C LEU A 52 -4.55 1.69 -5.45
N ARG A 53 -3.83 2.01 -6.53
CA ARG A 53 -2.49 2.61 -6.49
C ARG A 53 -2.48 3.94 -5.73
N VAL A 54 -3.43 4.83 -6.02
CA VAL A 54 -3.58 6.12 -5.34
C VAL A 54 -3.96 5.93 -3.86
N HIS A 55 -4.85 5.00 -3.56
CA HIS A 55 -5.25 4.70 -2.18
C HIS A 55 -4.05 4.19 -1.35
N LEU A 56 -3.30 3.22 -1.87
CA LEU A 56 -2.12 2.66 -1.18
C LEU A 56 -1.03 3.71 -0.95
N ALA A 57 -0.84 4.65 -1.89
CA ALA A 57 0.10 5.76 -1.72
C ALA A 57 -0.32 6.77 -0.62
N ARG A 58 -1.59 6.76 -0.19
CA ARG A 58 -2.16 7.72 0.77
C ARG A 58 -2.61 7.10 2.09
N CYS A 59 -2.80 5.79 2.15
CA CYS A 59 -3.26 5.05 3.32
C CYS A 59 -2.17 4.12 3.86
N PRO A 60 -1.40 4.54 4.88
CA PRO A 60 -0.32 3.73 5.44
C PRO A 60 -0.78 2.35 5.95
N ALA A 61 -1.97 2.28 6.55
CA ALA A 61 -2.52 1.03 7.03
C ALA A 61 -2.74 0.02 5.89
N CYS A 62 -3.32 0.46 4.77
CA CYS A 62 -3.53 -0.42 3.62
C CYS A 62 -2.20 -0.77 2.93
N MET A 63 -1.20 0.11 2.96
CA MET A 63 0.15 -0.20 2.49
C MET A 63 0.81 -1.31 3.33
N GLU A 64 0.73 -1.23 4.66
CA GLU A 64 1.29 -2.26 5.55
C GLU A 64 0.58 -3.62 5.38
N GLU A 65 -0.74 -3.62 5.20
CA GLU A 65 -1.52 -4.83 4.93
C GLU A 65 -1.10 -5.48 3.60
N ALA A 66 -0.88 -4.69 2.55
CA ALA A 66 -0.39 -5.16 1.26
C ALA A 66 0.95 -5.88 1.36
N GLU A 67 1.90 -5.25 2.07
CA GLU A 67 3.25 -5.80 2.26
C GLU A 67 3.20 -7.09 3.07
N SER A 68 2.30 -7.17 4.05
CA SER A 68 2.08 -8.37 4.86
C SER A 68 1.53 -9.53 4.04
N LEU A 69 0.57 -9.26 3.13
CA LEU A 69 0.03 -10.26 2.21
C LEU A 69 1.09 -10.75 1.22
N ILE A 70 1.91 -9.84 0.68
CA ILE A 70 3.02 -10.19 -0.23
C ILE A 70 4.04 -11.10 0.48
N SER A 71 4.44 -10.75 1.70
CA SER A 71 5.34 -11.57 2.51
C SER A 71 4.73 -12.97 2.78
N LEU A 72 3.42 -13.04 3.02
CA LEU A 72 2.73 -14.31 3.22
C LEU A 72 2.72 -15.20 1.97
N VAL A 73 2.53 -14.64 0.78
CA VAL A 73 2.51 -15.43 -0.47
C VAL A 73 3.90 -15.78 -1.00
N ALA A 74 4.93 -15.00 -0.67
CA ALA A 74 6.32 -15.32 -0.99
C ALA A 74 6.79 -16.60 -0.28
N GLY A 75 6.16 -16.97 0.84
CA GLY A 75 6.48 -18.16 1.60
C GLY A 75 7.84 -18.06 2.29
N GLU A 76 8.60 -19.16 2.32
CA GLU A 76 9.89 -19.22 3.02
C GLU A 76 11.07 -18.69 2.17
N ASP A 77 10.87 -18.41 0.88
CA ASP A 77 11.92 -17.88 0.02
C ASP A 77 12.07 -16.36 0.20
N ARG A 78 13.14 -15.98 0.89
CA ARG A 78 13.44 -14.59 1.20
C ARG A 78 13.84 -13.78 -0.03
N SER A 79 14.37 -14.41 -1.08
CA SER A 79 14.75 -13.70 -2.30
C SER A 79 13.51 -13.31 -3.09
N ASP A 80 12.56 -14.24 -3.24
CA ASP A 80 11.27 -13.97 -3.86
C ASP A 80 10.49 -12.89 -3.10
N GLU A 81 10.49 -12.91 -1.76
CA GLU A 81 9.88 -11.86 -0.93
C GLU A 81 10.42 -10.46 -1.25
N VAL A 82 11.75 -10.32 -1.28
CA VAL A 82 12.41 -9.03 -1.51
C VAL A 82 12.07 -8.50 -2.91
N ASP A 83 12.05 -9.37 -3.91
CA ASP A 83 11.76 -9.00 -5.29
C ASP A 83 10.29 -8.59 -5.47
N LEU A 84 9.34 -9.32 -4.87
CA LEU A 84 7.91 -9.01 -4.91
C LEU A 84 7.59 -7.69 -4.19
N LEU A 85 8.17 -7.46 -3.00
CA LEU A 85 7.99 -6.21 -2.26
C LEU A 85 8.59 -5.02 -3.01
N ALA A 86 9.74 -5.20 -3.67
CA ALA A 86 10.35 -4.16 -4.48
C ALA A 86 9.48 -3.80 -5.69
N ALA A 87 8.96 -4.81 -6.40
CA ALA A 87 8.05 -4.61 -7.53
C ALA A 87 6.77 -3.87 -7.10
N PHE A 88 6.15 -4.31 -6.00
CA PHE A 88 4.96 -3.66 -5.45
C PHE A 88 5.20 -2.19 -5.08
N ARG A 89 6.28 -1.90 -4.34
CA ARG A 89 6.61 -0.52 -3.96
C ARG A 89 6.92 0.37 -5.15
N ALA A 90 7.50 -0.19 -6.22
CA ALA A 90 7.74 0.55 -7.46
C ALA A 90 6.43 0.90 -8.19
N ASP A 91 5.47 -0.02 -8.19
CA ASP A 91 4.15 0.20 -8.80
C ASP A 91 3.33 1.25 -8.03
N VAL A 92 3.30 1.17 -6.69
CA VAL A 92 2.69 2.21 -5.83
C VAL A 92 3.44 3.54 -5.93
N GLY A 93 4.78 3.52 -5.96
CA GLY A 93 5.64 4.69 -5.98
C GLY A 93 5.61 5.50 -7.29
N SER A 94 5.03 4.97 -8.37
CA SER A 94 4.84 5.70 -9.63
C SER A 94 3.76 6.80 -9.56
N VAL A 95 3.19 7.09 -8.38
CA VAL A 95 2.33 8.27 -8.16
C VAL A 95 3.23 9.53 -8.10
N GLY A 96 3.53 10.09 -9.27
CA GLY A 96 4.33 11.31 -9.38
C GLY A 96 4.46 11.81 -10.82
N GLY A 97 3.38 12.40 -11.34
CA GLY A 97 3.33 13.16 -12.61
C GLY A 97 2.24 14.20 -12.55
#